data_AF-A0A1V6I254-F1
#
_entry.id   AF-A0A1V6I254-F1
#
_cell.length_a   1.000
_cell.length_b   1.000
_cell.length_c   1.000
_cell.angle_alpha   90.00
_cell.angle_beta   90.00
_cell.angle_gamma   90.00
#
_symmetry.space_group_name_H-M   'P 1'
#
loop_
_entity.id
_entity.type
_entity.pdbx_description
1 polymer ?
#
loop_
_entity_poly.entity_id
_entity_poly.type
_entity_poly.pdbx_seq_one_letter_code
_entity_poly.pdbx_strand_id
1 'polypeptide(L)'
;MPYNWKEIPEIIKICNSKSIKLIFHTIVFPPKESLWALDSETLAEISNFYDDFEFIANSEIEFFNYSNFKNLKKQIKTWHSEAIEREKKINLLSSFSYEELLLAFQKHLGENNYDFYQQIMQLINDFDIKKRERIINKLFFFHKEALFSELIHNNTERLLIKLSMFDY
;
A
#
# COMPACT_ATOMS: atom_id res chain seq x y z
N MET A 1 5.16 2.42 10.39
CA MET A 1 4.17 2.99 11.34
C MET A 1 2.94 2.11 11.64
N PRO A 2 2.84 0.81 11.32
CA PRO A 2 1.66 0.04 11.72
C PRO A 2 1.58 -0.20 13.23
N TYR A 3 2.65 0.09 13.98
CA TYR A 3 2.74 -0.22 15.40
C TYR A 3 2.27 0.92 16.31
N ASN A 4 2.24 2.17 15.83
CA ASN A 4 2.08 3.35 16.69
C ASN A 4 0.81 4.15 16.38
N TRP A 5 -0.19 3.53 15.75
CA TRP A 5 -1.40 4.24 15.34
C TRP A 5 -2.29 4.59 16.53
N LYS A 6 -2.22 3.83 17.63
CA LYS A 6 -3.01 4.05 18.86
C LYS A 6 -2.58 5.31 19.61
N GLU A 7 -1.32 5.72 19.48
CA GLU A 7 -0.73 6.88 20.14
C GLU A 7 -1.04 8.20 19.42
N ILE A 8 -1.45 8.17 18.15
CA ILE A 8 -1.67 9.37 17.33
C ILE A 8 -2.62 10.39 18.00
N PRO A 9 -3.78 10.00 18.57
CA PRO A 9 -4.65 10.95 19.26
C PRO A 9 -3.97 11.63 20.45
N GLU A 10 -3.15 10.91 21.21
CA GLU A 10 -2.41 11.47 22.35
C GLU A 10 -1.28 12.40 21.89
N ILE A 11 -0.57 12.04 20.82
CA ILE A 11 0.42 12.91 20.18
C ILE A 11 -0.22 14.24 19.75
N ILE A 12 -1.43 14.22 19.19
CA ILE A 12 -2.17 15.45 18.83
C ILE A 12 -2.42 16.31 20.06
N LYS A 13 -2.90 15.74 21.18
CA LYS A 13 -3.14 16.49 22.43
C LYS A 13 -1.86 17.12 22.96
N ILE A 14 -0.75 16.39 22.96
CA ILE A 14 0.55 16.88 23.39
C ILE A 14 1.03 18.03 22.49
N CYS A 15 0.91 17.89 21.17
CA CYS A 15 1.28 18.94 20.22
C CYS A 15 0.40 20.19 20.38
N ASN A 16 -0.91 20.02 20.57
CA ASN A 16 -1.85 21.12 20.81
C ASN A 16 -1.49 21.90 22.09
N SER A 17 -1.25 21.20 23.21
CA SER A 17 -0.89 21.86 24.48
C SER A 17 0.44 22.63 24.44
N LYS A 18 1.30 22.32 23.46
CA LYS A 18 2.58 22.98 23.23
C LYS A 18 2.56 23.96 22.06
N SER A 19 1.40 24.20 21.43
CA SER A 19 1.30 25.03 20.23
C SER A 19 2.25 24.57 19.09
N ILE A 20 2.34 23.25 18.88
CA ILE A 20 3.16 22.63 17.84
C ILE A 20 2.27 22.15 16.70
N LYS A 21 2.62 22.49 15.46
CA LYS A 21 1.96 21.97 14.26
C LYS A 21 2.41 20.54 13.97
N LEU A 22 1.46 19.67 13.68
CA LEU A 22 1.66 18.25 13.38
C LEU A 22 1.30 17.96 11.93
N ILE A 23 2.18 17.25 11.23
CA ILE A 23 1.99 16.81 9.84
C ILE A 23 2.16 15.29 9.81
N PHE A 24 1.22 14.60 9.16
CA PHE A 24 1.31 13.17 8.94
C PHE A 24 1.88 12.89 7.55
N HIS A 25 3.02 12.21 7.50
CA HIS A 25 3.59 11.75 6.24
C HIS A 25 3.15 10.31 5.97
N THR A 26 2.68 10.06 4.74
CA THR A 26 2.37 8.71 4.28
C THR A 26 3.65 8.00 3.91
N ILE A 27 3.97 6.92 4.62
CA ILE A 27 5.00 5.97 4.21
C ILE A 27 4.40 5.10 3.11
N VAL A 28 5.01 5.11 1.93
CA VAL A 28 4.59 4.30 0.78
C VAL A 28 5.41 3.02 0.68
N PHE A 29 6.70 3.09 1.00
CA PHE A 29 7.62 1.95 1.01
C PHE A 29 8.51 1.94 2.26
N PRO A 30 8.84 0.75 2.79
CA PRO A 30 8.34 -0.56 2.37
C PRO A 30 6.90 -0.81 2.85
N PRO A 31 6.10 -1.62 2.12
CA PRO A 31 4.69 -1.87 2.45
C PRO A 31 4.48 -2.38 3.89
N LYS A 32 5.34 -3.30 4.35
CA LYS A 32 5.27 -3.84 5.73
C LYS A 32 5.35 -2.77 6.83
N GLU A 33 5.90 -1.60 6.53
CA GLU A 33 6.00 -0.46 7.45
C GLU A 33 4.91 0.59 7.22
N SER A 34 3.94 0.33 6.35
CA SER A 34 2.98 1.31 5.86
C SER A 34 1.55 0.93 6.24
N LEU A 35 0.76 1.90 6.71
CA LEU A 35 -0.63 1.66 7.11
C LEU A 35 -1.50 1.18 5.94
N TRP A 36 -1.28 1.71 4.73
CA TRP A 36 -2.07 1.35 3.54
C TRP A 36 -1.98 -0.15 3.18
N ALA A 37 -0.91 -0.82 3.61
CA ALA A 37 -0.65 -2.22 3.30
C ALA A 37 -1.24 -3.20 4.33
N LEU A 38 -1.83 -2.70 5.43
CA LEU A 38 -2.53 -3.51 6.42
C LEU A 38 -3.80 -4.13 5.81
N ASP A 39 -4.23 -5.26 6.35
CA ASP A 39 -5.50 -5.90 5.99
C ASP A 39 -6.72 -5.04 6.34
N SER A 40 -7.85 -5.39 5.72
CA SER A 40 -9.11 -4.66 5.86
C SER A 40 -9.61 -4.67 7.31
N GLU A 41 -9.46 -5.78 8.03
CA GLU A 41 -9.88 -5.90 9.43
C GLU A 41 -9.11 -4.93 10.35
N THR A 42 -7.79 -4.88 10.23
CA THR A 42 -6.93 -3.97 11.00
C THR A 42 -7.21 -2.52 10.62
N LEU A 43 -7.40 -2.21 9.34
CA LEU A 43 -7.77 -0.85 8.90
C LEU A 43 -9.14 -0.42 9.42
N ALA A 44 -10.09 -1.35 9.52
CA ALA A 44 -11.38 -1.10 10.15
C ALA A 44 -11.22 -0.83 11.65
N GLU A 45 -10.37 -1.59 12.37
CA GLU A 45 -10.03 -1.34 13.78
C GLU A 45 -9.50 0.09 13.96
N ILE A 46 -8.53 0.49 13.14
CA ILE A 46 -7.93 1.84 13.19
C ILE A 46 -8.98 2.92 12.92
N SER A 47 -9.82 2.72 11.88
CA SER A 47 -10.86 3.67 11.52
C SER A 47 -11.85 3.86 12.67
N ASN A 48 -12.31 2.76 13.27
CA ASN A 48 -13.27 2.80 14.39
C ASN A 48 -12.65 3.49 15.61
N PHE A 49 -11.42 3.13 15.97
CA PHE A 49 -10.71 3.78 17.07
C PHE A 49 -10.56 5.29 16.85
N TYR A 50 -10.22 5.74 15.64
CA TYR A 50 -10.14 7.18 15.36
C TYR A 50 -11.51 7.88 15.30
N ASP A 51 -12.59 7.15 15.04
CA ASP A 51 -13.95 7.68 15.09
C ASP A 51 -14.40 8.03 16.51
N ASP A 52 -13.81 7.42 17.54
CA ASP A 52 -14.08 7.73 18.95
C ASP A 52 -13.44 9.05 19.43
N PHE A 53 -12.58 9.68 18.62
CA PHE A 53 -11.91 10.94 18.99
C PHE A 53 -12.51 12.14 18.26
N GLU A 54 -13.07 13.05 19.06
CA GLU A 54 -13.46 14.40 18.64
C GLU A 54 -12.54 15.43 19.30
N PHE A 55 -12.06 16.38 18.50
CA PHE A 55 -11.22 17.48 18.99
C PHE A 55 -11.97 18.80 18.82
N ILE A 56 -11.92 19.63 19.86
CA ILE A 56 -12.40 21.02 19.83
C ILE A 56 -11.18 21.91 19.56
N ALA A 57 -11.28 22.80 18.58
CA ALA A 57 -10.22 23.73 18.23
C ALA A 57 -10.52 25.13 18.76
N ASN A 58 -9.64 25.65 19.60
CA ASN A 58 -9.69 26.99 20.20
C ASN A 58 -8.58 27.91 19.69
N SER A 59 -7.67 27.38 18.86
CA SER A 59 -6.58 28.14 18.23
C SER A 59 -6.36 27.71 16.77
N GLU A 60 -5.66 28.55 16.00
CA GLU A 60 -5.28 28.22 14.63
C GLU A 60 -4.43 26.93 14.53
N ILE A 61 -3.60 26.67 15.55
CA ILE A 61 -2.73 25.48 15.59
C ILE A 61 -3.56 24.23 15.86
N GLU A 62 -4.51 24.31 16.80
CA GLU A 62 -5.43 23.20 17.07
C GLU A 62 -6.31 22.90 15.85
N PHE A 63 -6.79 23.95 15.17
CA PHE A 63 -7.55 23.80 13.93
C PHE A 63 -6.71 23.11 12.84
N PHE A 64 -5.45 23.51 12.68
CA PHE A 64 -4.52 22.89 11.74
C PHE A 64 -4.27 21.40 12.06
N ASN A 65 -3.99 21.08 13.32
CA ASN A 65 -3.73 19.69 13.74
C ASN A 65 -4.99 18.82 13.59
N TYR A 66 -6.15 19.34 13.96
CA TYR A 66 -7.42 18.64 13.78
C TYR A 66 -7.74 18.41 12.30
N SER A 67 -7.49 19.39 11.44
CA SER A 67 -7.67 19.23 9.99
C SER A 67 -6.78 18.12 9.42
N ASN A 68 -5.52 18.06 9.86
CA ASN A 68 -4.60 16.97 9.48
C ASN A 68 -5.07 15.61 9.99
N PHE A 69 -5.57 15.52 11.22
CA PHE A 69 -6.12 14.27 11.74
C PHE A 69 -7.36 13.82 10.98
N LYS A 70 -8.25 14.74 10.62
CA LYS A 70 -9.42 14.44 9.77
C LYS A 70 -9.01 13.91 8.40
N ASN A 71 -7.95 14.45 7.81
CA ASN A 71 -7.38 13.94 6.56
C ASN A 71 -6.84 12.51 6.73
N LEU A 72 -6.12 12.24 7.82
CA LEU A 72 -5.66 10.88 8.15
C LEU A 72 -6.85 9.91 8.29
N LYS A 73 -7.90 10.27 9.04
CA LYS A 73 -9.13 9.45 9.15
C LYS A 73 -9.74 9.11 7.80
N LYS A 74 -9.85 10.12 6.92
CA LYS A 74 -10.35 9.91 5.55
C LYS A 74 -9.43 8.97 4.78
N GLN A 75 -8.12 9.14 4.89
CA GLN A 75 -7.13 8.32 4.21
C GLN A 75 -7.21 6.84 4.66
N ILE A 76 -7.37 6.58 5.96
CA ILE A 76 -7.56 5.23 6.51
C ILE A 76 -8.83 4.58 5.95
N LYS A 77 -9.95 5.32 5.86
CA LYS A 77 -11.20 4.81 5.25
C LYS A 77 -11.06 4.48 3.77
N THR A 78 -10.28 5.27 3.03
CA THR A 78 -9.92 4.97 1.64
C THR A 78 -9.11 3.68 1.57
N TRP A 79 -8.04 3.56 2.36
CA TRP A 79 -7.21 2.36 2.39
C TRP A 79 -7.97 1.10 2.82
N HIS A 80 -8.93 1.22 3.75
CA HIS A 80 -9.81 0.11 4.13
C HIS A 80 -10.60 -0.42 2.92
N SER A 81 -11.22 0.48 2.15
CA SER A 81 -11.94 0.10 0.92
C SER A 81 -11.02 -0.55 -0.10
N GLU A 82 -9.82 0.00 -0.28
CA GLU A 82 -8.80 -0.56 -1.18
C GLU A 82 -8.29 -1.93 -0.71
N ALA A 83 -8.17 -2.15 0.60
CA ALA A 83 -7.75 -3.41 1.19
C ALA A 83 -8.79 -4.52 0.94
N ILE A 84 -10.09 -4.21 1.06
CA ILE A 84 -11.16 -5.15 0.73
C ILE A 84 -11.05 -5.61 -0.73
N GLU A 85 -10.87 -4.67 -1.65
CA GLU A 85 -10.73 -5.00 -3.08
C GLU A 85 -9.44 -5.77 -3.37
N ARG A 86 -8.35 -5.41 -2.69
CA ARG A 86 -7.08 -6.13 -2.75
C ARG A 86 -7.24 -7.58 -2.30
N GLU A 87 -7.89 -7.82 -1.16
CA GLU A 87 -8.11 -9.16 -0.60
C GLU A 87 -9.02 -10.02 -1.49
N LYS A 88 -10.11 -9.45 -2.00
CA LYS A 88 -10.95 -10.12 -3.01
C LYS A 88 -10.13 -10.54 -4.23
N LYS A 89 -9.26 -9.66 -4.72
CA LYS A 89 -8.39 -9.94 -5.85
C LYS A 89 -7.35 -11.01 -5.51
N ILE A 90 -6.74 -10.99 -4.32
CA ILE A 90 -5.82 -12.04 -3.86
C ILE A 90 -6.52 -13.39 -3.86
N ASN A 91 -7.73 -13.46 -3.28
CA ASN A 91 -8.51 -14.70 -3.24
C ASN A 91 -8.85 -15.21 -4.65
N LEU A 92 -9.22 -14.32 -5.57
CA LEU A 92 -9.46 -14.67 -6.97
C LEU A 92 -8.19 -15.19 -7.66
N LEU A 93 -7.05 -14.51 -7.51
CA LEU A 93 -5.80 -14.91 -8.14
C LEU A 93 -5.25 -16.21 -7.54
N SER A 94 -5.53 -16.50 -6.27
CA SER A 94 -5.09 -17.73 -5.60
C SER A 94 -5.74 -19.00 -6.14
N SER A 95 -6.87 -18.89 -6.85
CA SER A 95 -7.53 -20.02 -7.50
C SER A 95 -7.09 -20.26 -8.95
N PHE A 96 -6.28 -19.36 -9.52
CA PHE A 96 -5.81 -19.48 -10.89
C PHE A 96 -4.67 -20.49 -11.00
N SER A 97 -4.69 -21.25 -12.09
CA SER A 97 -3.50 -21.93 -12.60
C SER A 97 -2.42 -20.92 -13.02
N TYR A 98 -1.19 -21.39 -13.19
CA TYR A 98 -0.09 -20.53 -13.62
C TYR A 98 -0.38 -19.89 -15.00
N GLU A 99 -0.97 -20.63 -15.93
CA GLU A 99 -1.34 -20.14 -17.26
C GLU A 99 -2.43 -19.05 -17.17
N GLU A 100 -3.45 -19.25 -16.35
CA GLU A 100 -4.50 -18.25 -16.10
C GLU A 100 -3.93 -17.00 -15.44
N LEU A 101 -2.97 -17.16 -14.52
CA LEU A 101 -2.29 -16.06 -13.86
C LEU A 101 -1.50 -15.19 -14.85
N LEU A 102 -0.80 -15.82 -15.79
CA LEU A 102 -0.06 -15.12 -16.85
C LEU A 102 -0.99 -14.32 -17.76
N LEU A 103 -2.09 -14.93 -18.22
CA LEU A 103 -3.09 -14.26 -19.05
C LEU A 103 -3.72 -13.07 -18.32
N ALA A 104 -4.08 -13.25 -17.04
CA ALA A 104 -4.61 -12.18 -16.22
C ALA A 104 -3.59 -11.05 -16.01
N PHE A 105 -2.31 -11.38 -15.85
CA PHE A 105 -1.25 -10.40 -15.64
C PHE A 105 -0.97 -9.60 -16.92
N GLN A 106 -0.92 -10.26 -18.07
CA GLN A 106 -0.80 -9.61 -19.37
C GLN A 106 -1.96 -8.62 -19.59
N LYS A 107 -3.19 -9.05 -19.33
CA LYS A 107 -4.37 -8.17 -19.40
C LYS A 107 -4.30 -7.02 -18.41
N HIS A 108 -3.77 -7.28 -17.21
CA HIS A 108 -3.58 -6.25 -16.19
C HIS A 108 -2.61 -5.17 -16.66
N LEU A 109 -1.49 -5.51 -17.30
CA LEU A 109 -0.55 -4.52 -17.85
C LEU A 109 -1.16 -3.73 -19.02
N GLY A 110 -2.05 -4.34 -19.79
CA GLY A 110 -2.72 -3.75 -20.95
C GLY A 110 -2.02 -4.08 -22.26
N GLU A 111 -2.80 -4.15 -23.35
CA GLU A 111 -2.37 -4.69 -24.64
C GLU A 111 -1.16 -3.97 -25.25
N ASN A 112 -1.06 -2.65 -25.03
CA ASN A 112 0.04 -1.83 -25.54
C ASN A 112 1.36 -2.02 -24.76
N ASN A 113 1.37 -2.80 -23.68
CA ASN A 113 2.52 -2.97 -22.78
C ASN A 113 3.16 -4.36 -22.90
N TYR A 114 3.04 -5.00 -24.07
CA TYR A 114 3.57 -6.34 -24.32
C TYR A 114 5.09 -6.44 -24.09
N ASP A 115 5.86 -5.41 -24.46
CA ASP A 115 7.31 -5.39 -24.24
C ASP A 115 7.68 -5.43 -22.76
N PHE A 116 6.94 -4.69 -21.91
CA PHE A 116 7.12 -4.75 -20.46
C PHE A 116 6.76 -6.11 -19.89
N TYR A 117 5.69 -6.72 -20.39
CA TYR A 117 5.33 -8.09 -20.02
C TYR A 117 6.48 -9.06 -20.33
N GLN A 118 7.04 -9.01 -21.54
CA GLN A 118 8.15 -9.87 -21.94
C GLN A 118 9.41 -9.65 -21.08
N GLN A 119 9.75 -8.40 -20.76
CA GLN A 119 10.88 -8.09 -19.87
C GLN A 119 10.69 -8.70 -18.47
N ILE A 120 9.49 -8.59 -17.90
CA ILE A 120 9.18 -9.21 -16.60
C ILE A 120 9.28 -10.73 -16.69
N MET A 121 8.72 -11.33 -17.75
CA MET A 121 8.77 -12.78 -17.94
C MET A 121 10.20 -13.28 -18.07
N GLN A 122 11.06 -12.56 -18.81
CA GLN A 122 12.47 -12.88 -18.92
C GLN A 122 13.18 -12.77 -17.57
N LEU A 123 12.90 -11.71 -16.79
CA LEU A 123 13.49 -11.50 -15.47
C LEU A 123 13.18 -12.63 -14.49
N ILE A 124 11.98 -13.20 -14.56
CA ILE A 124 11.55 -14.25 -13.63
C ILE A 124 11.76 -15.67 -14.20
N ASN A 125 12.28 -15.80 -15.42
CA ASN A 125 12.37 -17.08 -16.12
C ASN A 125 13.39 -18.06 -15.51
N ASP A 126 14.29 -17.59 -14.65
CA ASP A 126 15.26 -18.46 -13.97
C ASP A 126 14.74 -18.99 -12.63
N PHE A 127 13.55 -18.55 -12.19
CA PHE A 127 12.93 -19.01 -10.95
C PHE A 127 12.07 -20.26 -11.17
N ASP A 128 11.86 -21.04 -10.10
CA ASP A 128 10.85 -22.10 -10.10
C ASP A 128 9.43 -21.54 -10.21
N ILE A 129 8.49 -22.38 -10.62
CA ILE A 129 7.10 -21.98 -10.88
C ILE A 129 6.42 -21.32 -9.67
N LYS A 130 6.65 -21.83 -8.46
CA LYS A 130 6.04 -21.29 -7.23
C LYS A 130 6.57 -19.89 -6.93
N LYS A 131 7.86 -19.67 -7.17
CA LYS A 131 8.46 -18.34 -7.01
C LYS A 131 7.98 -17.35 -8.07
N ARG A 132 7.77 -17.78 -9.33
CA ARG A 132 7.17 -16.94 -10.38
C ARG A 132 5.75 -16.53 -10.02
N GLU A 133 4.91 -17.48 -9.60
CA GLU A 133 3.54 -17.21 -9.15
C GLU A 133 3.50 -16.15 -8.04
N ARG A 134 4.37 -16.29 -7.03
CA ARG A 134 4.49 -15.31 -5.95
C ARG A 134 4.89 -13.93 -6.46
N ILE A 135 5.84 -13.84 -7.38
CA ILE A 135 6.28 -12.56 -7.96
C ILE A 135 5.15 -11.93 -8.77
N ILE A 136 4.49 -12.68 -9.65
CA ILE A 136 3.38 -12.18 -10.48
C ILE A 136 2.24 -11.67 -9.59
N ASN A 137 1.87 -12.43 -8.56
CA ASN A 137 0.87 -12.01 -7.58
C ASN A 137 1.22 -10.68 -6.92
N LYS A 138 2.49 -10.47 -6.54
CA LYS A 138 2.96 -9.18 -5.99
C LYS A 138 2.87 -8.04 -7.01
N LEU A 139 3.22 -8.32 -8.28
CA LEU A 139 3.20 -7.33 -9.34
C LEU A 139 1.80 -6.80 -9.66
N PHE A 140 0.74 -7.59 -9.43
CA PHE A 140 -0.65 -7.14 -9.54
C PHE A 140 -1.06 -6.00 -8.59
N PHE A 141 -0.28 -5.80 -7.52
CA PHE A 141 -0.50 -4.76 -6.51
C PHE A 141 0.57 -3.67 -6.56
N PHE A 142 1.50 -3.78 -7.50
CA PHE A 142 2.49 -2.73 -7.76
C PHE A 142 1.85 -1.63 -8.61
N HIS A 143 2.14 -0.37 -8.29
CA HIS A 143 1.69 0.75 -9.10
C HIS A 143 2.31 0.64 -10.50
N LYS A 144 1.50 0.58 -11.56
CA LYS A 144 1.96 0.25 -12.92
C LYS A 144 3.03 1.21 -13.42
N GLU A 145 2.86 2.49 -13.18
CA GLU A 145 3.78 3.55 -13.59
C GLU A 145 5.13 3.42 -12.85
N ALA A 146 5.11 2.99 -11.59
CA ALA A 146 6.32 2.72 -10.84
C ALA A 146 7.03 1.46 -11.36
N LEU A 147 6.27 0.42 -11.71
CA LEU A 147 6.81 -0.79 -12.35
C LEU A 147 7.46 -0.46 -13.69
N PHE A 148 6.76 0.28 -14.56
CA PHE A 148 7.27 0.69 -15.87
C PHE A 148 8.51 1.57 -15.74
N SER A 149 8.53 2.51 -14.79
CA SER A 149 9.71 3.33 -14.53
C SER A 149 10.92 2.48 -14.14
N GLU A 150 10.78 1.49 -13.26
CA GLU A 150 11.90 0.61 -12.89
C GLU A 150 12.41 -0.24 -14.08
N LEU A 151 11.50 -0.70 -14.94
CA LEU A 151 11.85 -1.45 -16.15
C LEU A 151 12.56 -0.57 -17.20
N ILE A 152 12.06 0.64 -17.46
CA ILE A 152 12.66 1.60 -18.40
C ILE A 152 14.10 1.95 -18.00
N HIS A 153 14.35 2.08 -16.70
CA HIS A 153 15.68 2.39 -16.19
C HIS A 153 16.59 1.15 -16.07
N ASN A 154 16.19 0.01 -16.65
CA ASN A 154 16.89 -1.28 -16.61
C ASN A 154 17.33 -1.69 -15.20
N ASN A 155 16.60 -1.25 -14.16
CA ASN A 155 17.00 -1.50 -12.79
C ASN A 155 16.34 -2.78 -12.28
N THR A 156 16.60 -3.88 -12.98
CA THR A 156 16.03 -5.20 -12.72
C THR A 156 16.41 -5.72 -11.35
N GLU A 157 17.64 -5.48 -10.88
CA GLU A 157 18.06 -5.79 -9.51
C GLU A 157 17.24 -5.02 -8.47
N ARG A 158 17.00 -3.72 -8.68
CA ARG A 158 16.18 -2.92 -7.76
C ARG A 158 14.72 -3.35 -7.76
N LEU A 159 14.19 -3.77 -8.92
CA LEU A 159 12.85 -4.35 -8.99
C LEU A 159 12.78 -5.66 -8.18
N LEU A 160 13.77 -6.55 -8.32
CA LEU A 160 13.84 -7.79 -7.54
C LEU A 160 13.99 -7.52 -6.03
N ILE A 161 14.82 -6.54 -5.64
CA ILE A 161 14.96 -6.10 -4.24
C ILE A 161 13.60 -5.61 -3.73
N LYS A 162 12.91 -4.74 -4.48
CA LYS A 162 11.57 -4.26 -4.08
C LYS A 162 10.58 -5.42 -3.96
N LEU A 163 10.60 -6.39 -4.86
CA LEU A 163 9.72 -7.56 -4.82
C LEU A 163 10.03 -8.49 -3.63
N SER A 164 11.30 -8.61 -3.23
CA SER A 164 11.69 -9.34 -2.01
C SER A 164 11.21 -8.65 -0.73
N MET A 165 11.04 -7.33 -0.74
CA MET A 165 10.49 -6.58 0.40
C MET A 165 8.98 -6.80 0.64
N PHE A 166 8.29 -7.52 -0.27
CA PHE A 166 6.92 -8.00 -0.09
C PHE A 166 6.85 -9.44 0.43
N ASP A 167 7.95 -10.04 0.90
CA ASP A 167 7.90 -11.36 1.54
C ASP A 167 7.18 -11.23 2.90
N TYR A 168 5.91 -11.68 2.92
CA TYR A 168 5.05 -11.88 4.08
C TYR A 168 5.16 -13.33 4.57
#